data_AF-A0A7K9D2R0-F1
#
_entry.id   AF-A0A7K9D2R0-F1
#
_cell.length_a   1.000
_cell.length_b   1.000
_cell.length_c   1.000
_cell.angle_alpha   90.00
_cell.angle_beta   90.00
_cell.angle_gamma   90.00
#
_symmetry.space_group_name_H-M   'P 1'
#
loop_
_entity.id
_entity.type
_entity.pdbx_description
1 polymer ?
#
loop_
_entity_poly.entity_id
_entity_poly.type
_entity_poly.pdbx_seq_one_letter_code
_entity_poly.pdbx_strand_id
1 'polypeptide(L)'
;GGIFECVESGPMGAEELAFRFAVNTINRNRTLLPNTTLTYDTQKINLYDSFEASKKACDQLSLGVAAIFGPSHSSSANAVQSICNALGVPHIQTRWKHQVSDNKDSFYVSLYPDFSSLSRAILDLVQFFKWKTVTVVYDDSTGLIRLQELIKAPSRYNLRLKIRQLPADTKDAKPLLKEMKRGKEFHVIFDCSHEMAAGILKQALAMGMMTEYYHYIFTTLDLFALDVEPYRYSGVNMTGFRILNTENTQVSSIIEKWSMERLQAPPKPDSGLLDGFMTTDAALMYDAVHVVSVAVQQFPQMTVSSLQCNRHKPWRFGTRFMSLIKEAHWEGLTGRITFNKTNGLRTDFDLDVISLKEEGLEKVGTWDPLSGLNMTENQKGKPANITDSLSNRSLIVTTILEEPYVMFKKSDKPLYGNDRFEGYCIDLLRELSTILGFSYEIRLVEDGKYGAQEDASGQWNGMVRELIDHKADLAVAPLAITYVREKVIDFSKPFMTLGISILYRKPNGTNPGVFSFLNPLSPDIWMYILLAYLGVSCVLFVIAR
;
A
#
# COMPACT_ATOMS: atom_id res chain seq x y z
N GLY A 1 -2.39 -25.74 -29.54
CA GLY A 1 -2.12 -26.58 -28.37
C GLY A 1 -1.95 -25.69 -27.17
N GLY A 2 -2.39 -26.13 -26.00
CA GLY A 2 -2.10 -25.49 -24.72
C GLY A 2 -1.20 -26.39 -23.89
N ILE A 3 -0.18 -25.81 -23.25
CA ILE A 3 0.69 -26.49 -22.29
C ILE A 3 0.53 -25.78 -20.96
N PHE A 4 -0.06 -26.45 -19.98
CA PHE A 4 -0.41 -25.86 -18.69
C PHE A 4 0.31 -26.57 -17.56
N GLU A 5 0.83 -25.79 -16.63
CA GLU A 5 1.53 -26.30 -15.44
C GLU A 5 0.54 -26.59 -14.32
N CYS A 6 0.70 -27.73 -13.65
CA CYS A 6 -0.09 -28.11 -12.48
C CYS A 6 0.83 -28.46 -11.30
N VAL A 7 0.44 -28.00 -10.10
CA VAL A 7 0.96 -28.52 -8.83
C VAL A 7 0.16 -29.79 -8.52
N GLU A 8 0.74 -30.97 -8.79
CA GLU A 8 0.14 -32.29 -8.59
C GLU A 8 -1.16 -32.54 -9.39
N SER A 9 -1.65 -33.79 -9.36
CA SER A 9 -2.85 -34.29 -10.05
C SER A 9 -4.16 -33.69 -9.51
N GLY A 10 -4.22 -32.36 -9.38
CA GLY A 10 -5.36 -31.59 -8.96
C GLY A 10 -6.32 -31.22 -10.11
N PRO A 11 -7.44 -30.56 -9.77
CA PRO A 11 -8.41 -30.08 -10.74
C PRO A 11 -7.78 -29.09 -11.74
N MET A 12 -8.40 -28.95 -12.92
CA MET A 12 -7.92 -28.07 -14.00
C MET A 12 -7.59 -26.67 -13.47
N GLY A 13 -6.43 -26.13 -13.88
CA GLY A 13 -6.04 -24.76 -13.57
C GLY A 13 -6.98 -23.74 -14.21
N ALA A 14 -7.05 -22.53 -13.63
CA ALA A 14 -7.91 -21.47 -14.15
C ALA A 14 -7.56 -21.09 -15.61
N GLU A 15 -6.28 -21.15 -15.98
CA GLU A 15 -5.80 -20.88 -17.34
C GLU A 15 -6.27 -21.94 -18.35
N GLU A 16 -6.17 -23.24 -18.00
CA GLU A 16 -6.66 -24.33 -18.85
C GLU A 16 -8.18 -24.23 -19.05
N LEU A 17 -8.91 -23.92 -17.99
CA LEU A 17 -10.35 -23.75 -18.04
C LEU A 17 -10.74 -22.54 -18.89
N ALA A 18 -10.02 -21.42 -18.75
CA ALA A 18 -10.20 -20.21 -19.56
C ALA A 18 -9.94 -20.45 -21.04
N PHE A 19 -8.89 -21.22 -21.35
CA PHE A 19 -8.58 -21.62 -22.71
C PHE A 19 -9.71 -22.42 -23.36
N ARG A 20 -10.23 -23.45 -22.67
CA ARG A 20 -11.36 -24.26 -23.16
C ARG A 20 -12.64 -23.44 -23.29
N PHE A 21 -12.93 -22.59 -22.29
CA PHE A 21 -14.07 -21.70 -22.28
C PHE A 21 -14.05 -20.74 -23.47
N ALA A 22 -12.90 -20.14 -23.77
CA ALA A 22 -12.73 -19.25 -24.91
C ALA A 22 -12.98 -19.97 -26.24
N VAL A 23 -12.37 -21.14 -26.45
CA VAL A 23 -12.56 -21.92 -27.69
C VAL A 23 -14.03 -22.32 -27.86
N ASN A 24 -14.68 -22.79 -26.79
CA ASN A 24 -16.11 -23.14 -26.83
C ASN A 24 -16.99 -21.91 -27.12
N THR A 25 -16.66 -20.76 -26.56
CA THR A 25 -17.41 -19.51 -26.79
C THR A 25 -17.33 -19.08 -28.25
N ILE A 26 -16.14 -19.13 -28.86
CA ILE A 26 -15.93 -18.80 -30.27
C ILE A 26 -16.63 -19.80 -31.18
N ASN A 27 -16.54 -21.11 -30.89
CA ASN A 27 -17.21 -22.14 -31.69
C ASN A 27 -18.75 -22.07 -31.62
N ARG A 28 -19.30 -21.65 -30.47
CA ARG A 28 -20.75 -21.40 -30.30
C ARG A 28 -21.17 -20.13 -31.04
N ASN A 29 -20.36 -19.08 -30.97
CA ASN A 29 -20.64 -17.79 -31.61
C ASN A 29 -19.95 -17.68 -32.97
N ARG A 30 -20.63 -18.17 -34.02
CA ARG A 30 -20.11 -18.22 -35.40
C ARG A 30 -19.96 -16.86 -36.11
N THR A 31 -20.04 -15.74 -35.39
CA THR A 31 -19.80 -14.41 -35.95
C THR A 31 -18.36 -14.23 -36.42
N LEU A 32 -17.39 -14.76 -35.67
CA LEU A 32 -15.96 -14.60 -35.97
C LEU A 32 -15.47 -15.60 -37.02
N LEU A 33 -15.80 -16.89 -36.85
CA LEU A 33 -15.35 -17.99 -37.71
C LEU A 33 -16.54 -18.85 -38.17
N PRO A 34 -17.26 -18.46 -39.25
CA PRO A 34 -18.46 -19.18 -39.67
C PRO A 34 -18.17 -20.55 -40.30
N ASN A 35 -17.04 -20.66 -41.01
CA ASN A 35 -16.66 -21.83 -41.82
C ASN A 35 -15.48 -22.62 -41.21
N THR A 36 -15.01 -22.24 -40.03
CA THR A 36 -13.84 -22.85 -39.38
C THR A 36 -14.20 -23.24 -37.96
N THR A 37 -13.95 -24.50 -37.58
CA THR A 37 -14.13 -24.97 -36.22
C THR A 37 -12.77 -25.01 -35.54
N LEU A 38 -12.63 -24.33 -34.40
CA LEU A 38 -11.42 -24.38 -33.60
C LEU A 38 -11.40 -25.67 -32.79
N THR A 39 -10.34 -26.46 -32.93
CA THR A 39 -10.05 -27.60 -32.08
C THR A 39 -8.85 -27.30 -31.19
N TYR A 40 -8.73 -28.03 -30.09
CA TYR A 40 -7.65 -27.84 -29.15
C TYR A 40 -7.09 -29.16 -28.64
N ASP A 41 -5.83 -29.11 -28.22
CA ASP A 41 -5.14 -30.16 -27.47
C ASP A 41 -4.54 -29.48 -26.23
N THR A 42 -4.73 -30.07 -25.05
CA THR A 42 -4.22 -29.55 -23.78
C THR A 42 -3.30 -30.59 -23.13
N GLN A 43 -2.07 -30.21 -22.82
CA GLN A 43 -1.11 -31.04 -22.10
C GLN A 43 -0.87 -30.44 -20.72
N LYS A 44 -0.77 -31.32 -19.71
CA LYS A 44 -0.37 -30.97 -18.35
C LYS A 44 1.07 -31.36 -18.13
N ILE A 45 1.82 -30.48 -17.47
CA ILE A 45 3.22 -30.69 -17.11
C ILE A 45 3.46 -30.30 -15.66
N ASN A 46 4.52 -30.83 -15.07
CA ASN A 46 4.96 -30.40 -13.74
C ASN A 46 5.60 -29.00 -13.79
N LEU A 47 5.46 -28.27 -12.69
CA LEU A 47 6.18 -27.01 -12.51
C LEU A 47 7.69 -27.23 -12.56
N TYR A 48 8.38 -26.27 -13.20
CA TYR A 48 9.83 -26.26 -13.38
C TYR A 48 10.40 -27.35 -14.32
N ASP A 49 9.57 -28.18 -14.96
CA ASP A 49 10.02 -29.22 -15.88
C ASP A 49 10.04 -28.76 -17.35
N SER A 50 11.13 -28.09 -17.73
CA SER A 50 11.35 -27.64 -19.11
C SER A 50 11.53 -28.80 -20.12
N PHE A 51 11.95 -29.98 -19.66
CA PHE A 51 12.14 -31.14 -20.53
C PHE A 51 10.80 -31.76 -20.90
N GLU A 52 9.91 -31.93 -19.91
CA GLU A 52 8.54 -32.37 -20.14
C GLU A 52 7.81 -31.37 -21.05
N ALA A 53 7.93 -30.06 -20.80
CA ALA A 53 7.37 -29.02 -21.66
C ALA A 53 7.83 -29.15 -23.12
N SER A 54 9.12 -29.40 -23.33
CA SER A 54 9.70 -29.58 -24.68
C SER A 54 9.12 -30.81 -25.38
N LYS A 55 9.03 -31.94 -24.67
CA LYS A 55 8.46 -33.18 -25.21
C LYS A 55 7.00 -32.98 -25.60
N LYS A 56 6.20 -32.37 -24.73
CA LYS A 56 4.78 -32.09 -24.98
C LYS A 56 4.57 -31.09 -26.14
N ALA A 57 5.44 -30.09 -26.26
CA ALA A 57 5.42 -29.20 -27.42
C ALA A 57 5.68 -29.98 -28.72
N CYS A 58 6.65 -30.90 -28.73
CA CYS A 58 6.93 -31.74 -29.89
C CYS A 58 5.79 -32.70 -30.23
N ASP A 59 5.12 -33.27 -29.23
CA ASP A 59 3.93 -34.09 -29.43
C ASP A 59 2.83 -33.27 -30.12
N GLN A 60 2.56 -32.05 -29.65
CA GLN A 60 1.58 -31.13 -30.26
C GLN A 60 1.96 -30.69 -31.68
N LEU A 61 3.24 -30.43 -31.93
CA LEU A 61 3.73 -30.07 -33.26
C LEU A 61 3.63 -31.25 -34.23
N SER A 62 3.79 -32.48 -33.74
CA SER A 62 3.61 -33.70 -34.53
C SER A 62 2.14 -33.95 -34.89
N LEU A 63 1.21 -33.57 -34.01
CA LEU A 63 -0.23 -33.54 -34.30
C LEU A 63 -0.57 -32.48 -35.36
N GLY A 64 0.18 -31.38 -35.38
CA GLY A 64 -0.03 -30.24 -36.27
C GLY A 64 -0.96 -29.21 -35.62
N VAL A 65 -0.36 -28.26 -34.90
CA VAL A 65 -1.07 -27.13 -34.26
C VAL A 65 -0.69 -25.81 -34.92
N ALA A 66 -1.66 -24.87 -35.00
CA ALA A 66 -1.42 -23.54 -35.58
C ALA A 66 -0.70 -22.57 -34.64
N ALA A 67 -0.89 -22.73 -33.32
CA ALA A 67 -0.27 -21.92 -32.28
C ALA A 67 -0.13 -22.73 -30.98
N ILE A 68 0.85 -22.36 -30.15
CA ILE A 68 1.08 -22.95 -28.83
C ILE A 68 0.87 -21.87 -27.75
N PHE A 69 0.06 -22.17 -26.74
CA PHE A 69 -0.25 -21.30 -25.61
C PHE A 69 0.41 -21.82 -24.33
N GLY A 70 1.03 -20.93 -23.55
CA GLY A 70 1.78 -21.29 -22.35
C GLY A 70 3.08 -22.06 -22.68
N PRO A 71 3.83 -22.52 -21.67
CA PRO A 71 3.51 -22.55 -20.23
C PRO A 71 3.78 -21.23 -19.48
N SER A 72 3.43 -21.22 -18.19
CA SER A 72 3.36 -20.00 -17.35
C SER A 72 4.68 -19.69 -16.64
N HIS A 73 5.47 -20.71 -16.28
CA HIS A 73 6.78 -20.53 -15.68
C HIS A 73 7.87 -20.22 -16.72
N SER A 74 8.80 -19.34 -16.36
CA SER A 74 9.83 -18.82 -17.27
C SER A 74 10.75 -19.90 -17.84
N SER A 75 11.16 -20.90 -17.05
CA SER A 75 12.05 -21.98 -17.50
C SER A 75 11.40 -22.87 -18.56
N SER A 76 10.16 -23.29 -18.34
CA SER A 76 9.37 -24.09 -19.27
C SER A 76 9.07 -23.29 -20.55
N ALA A 77 8.70 -22.01 -20.39
CA ALA A 77 8.41 -21.12 -21.51
C ALA A 77 9.64 -20.85 -22.40
N ASN A 78 10.84 -20.82 -21.83
CA ASN A 78 12.10 -20.70 -22.60
C ASN A 78 12.29 -21.86 -23.58
N ALA A 79 12.03 -23.08 -23.13
CA ALA A 79 12.23 -24.26 -23.96
C ALA A 79 11.21 -24.32 -25.10
N VAL A 80 9.93 -24.05 -24.79
CA VAL A 80 8.86 -23.97 -25.80
C VAL A 80 9.12 -22.82 -26.79
N GLN A 81 9.59 -21.67 -26.30
CA GLN A 81 9.96 -20.54 -27.16
C GLN A 81 11.03 -20.90 -28.19
N SER A 82 12.09 -21.58 -27.75
CA SER A 82 13.20 -21.99 -28.62
C SER A 82 12.72 -22.90 -29.76
N ILE A 83 11.87 -23.88 -29.43
CA ILE A 83 11.28 -24.80 -30.42
C ILE A 83 10.36 -24.05 -31.39
N CYS A 84 9.49 -23.18 -30.86
CA CYS A 84 8.58 -22.35 -31.65
C CYS A 84 9.34 -21.45 -32.64
N ASN A 85 10.44 -20.85 -32.20
CA ASN A 85 11.30 -20.01 -33.05
C ASN A 85 12.01 -20.84 -34.14
N ALA A 86 12.51 -22.04 -33.80
CA ALA A 86 13.18 -22.92 -34.76
C ALA A 86 12.24 -23.50 -35.83
N LEU A 87 10.99 -23.79 -35.47
CA LEU A 87 9.99 -24.41 -36.36
C LEU A 87 9.00 -23.41 -36.97
N GLY A 88 9.13 -22.13 -36.65
CA GLY A 88 8.27 -21.07 -37.17
C GLY A 88 6.80 -21.20 -36.75
N VAL A 89 6.54 -21.62 -35.51
CA VAL A 89 5.19 -21.71 -34.94
C VAL A 89 5.02 -20.61 -33.89
N PRO A 90 3.92 -19.83 -33.90
CA PRO A 90 3.71 -18.79 -32.90
C PRO A 90 3.55 -19.35 -31.47
N HIS A 91 4.33 -18.78 -30.55
CA HIS A 91 4.19 -18.99 -29.10
C HIS A 91 3.44 -17.82 -28.47
N ILE A 92 2.31 -18.10 -27.82
CA ILE A 92 1.46 -17.11 -27.17
C ILE A 92 1.64 -17.19 -25.65
N GLN A 93 2.10 -16.09 -25.06
CA GLN A 93 2.38 -16.00 -23.63
C GLN A 93 1.39 -15.07 -22.93
N THR A 94 0.87 -15.51 -21.78
CA THR A 94 -0.07 -14.72 -20.95
C THR A 94 0.54 -14.25 -19.64
N ARG A 95 1.72 -14.76 -19.26
CA ARG A 95 2.51 -14.25 -18.14
C ARG A 95 3.76 -13.55 -18.62
N TRP A 96 4.25 -12.63 -17.79
CA TRP A 96 5.52 -12.00 -18.06
C TRP A 96 6.69 -12.96 -17.89
N LYS A 97 7.70 -12.74 -18.72
CA LYS A 97 9.01 -13.37 -18.63
C LYS A 97 10.08 -12.31 -18.84
N HIS A 98 11.19 -12.43 -18.11
CA HIS A 98 12.35 -11.59 -18.36
C HIS A 98 12.90 -11.85 -19.77
N GLN A 99 12.84 -10.84 -20.62
CA GLN A 99 13.43 -10.88 -21.95
C GLN A 99 14.85 -10.34 -21.89
N VAL A 100 15.82 -11.21 -22.12
CA VAL A 100 17.21 -10.79 -22.29
C VAL A 100 17.32 -10.13 -23.66
N SER A 101 17.84 -8.90 -23.69
CA SER A 101 17.96 -8.06 -24.90
C SER A 101 18.76 -8.68 -26.05
N ASP A 102 19.52 -9.74 -25.79
CA ASP A 102 20.26 -10.50 -26.81
C ASP A 102 19.41 -11.55 -27.55
N ASN A 103 18.22 -11.90 -27.05
CA ASN A 103 17.35 -12.88 -27.71
C ASN A 103 16.58 -12.25 -28.88
N LYS A 104 17.08 -12.45 -30.10
CA LYS A 104 16.42 -12.09 -31.37
C LYS A 104 15.27 -13.05 -31.73
N ASP A 105 14.53 -13.54 -30.75
CA ASP A 105 13.39 -14.43 -31.01
C ASP A 105 12.28 -13.65 -31.72
N SER A 106 11.73 -14.20 -32.81
CA SER A 106 10.70 -13.53 -33.61
C SER A 106 9.32 -14.16 -33.48
N PHE A 107 9.28 -15.45 -33.11
CA PHE A 107 8.05 -16.25 -33.04
C PHE A 107 7.44 -16.30 -31.63
N TYR A 108 7.24 -15.14 -31.00
CA TYR A 108 6.33 -15.03 -29.86
C TYR A 108 5.51 -13.75 -29.85
N VAL A 109 4.44 -13.78 -29.06
CA VAL A 109 3.75 -12.58 -28.56
C VAL A 109 3.42 -12.76 -27.08
N SER A 110 3.45 -11.66 -26.33
CA SER A 110 3.03 -11.63 -24.92
C SER A 110 1.87 -10.68 -24.74
N LEU A 111 0.77 -11.20 -24.19
CA LEU A 111 -0.41 -10.40 -23.85
C LEU A 111 -0.29 -9.70 -22.50
N TYR A 112 0.69 -10.10 -21.69
CA TYR A 112 0.91 -9.49 -20.39
C TYR A 112 1.49 -8.07 -20.59
N PRO A 113 0.96 -7.05 -19.89
CA PRO A 113 1.50 -5.69 -19.95
C PRO A 113 2.98 -5.62 -19.60
N ASP A 114 3.74 -4.80 -20.33
CA ASP A 114 5.16 -4.64 -20.02
C ASP A 114 5.40 -4.02 -18.63
N PHE A 115 6.34 -4.57 -17.86
CA PHE A 115 6.61 -4.10 -16.50
C PHE A 115 7.23 -2.71 -16.44
N SER A 116 7.88 -2.22 -17.51
CA SER A 116 8.34 -0.82 -17.53
C SER A 116 7.16 0.15 -17.51
N SER A 117 6.03 -0.24 -18.10
CA SER A 117 4.78 0.52 -18.05
C SER A 117 4.09 0.36 -16.71
N LEU A 118 3.99 -0.85 -16.16
CA LEU A 118 3.41 -1.07 -14.82
C LEU A 118 4.19 -0.35 -13.71
N SER A 119 5.52 -0.37 -13.76
CA SER A 119 6.37 0.35 -12.81
C SER A 119 6.28 1.87 -12.94
N ARG A 120 6.07 2.40 -14.16
CA ARG A 120 5.73 3.81 -14.36
C ARG A 120 4.36 4.15 -13.77
N ALA A 121 3.35 3.30 -13.92
CA ALA A 121 2.04 3.50 -13.29
C ALA A 121 2.12 3.57 -11.76
N ILE A 122 2.90 2.67 -11.15
CA ILE A 122 3.18 2.69 -9.70
C ILE A 122 3.91 3.99 -9.31
N LEU A 123 4.90 4.41 -10.09
CA LEU A 123 5.63 5.65 -9.83
C LEU A 123 4.73 6.88 -9.90
N ASP A 124 3.82 6.94 -10.88
CA ASP A 124 2.85 8.03 -11.00
C ASP A 124 1.91 8.10 -9.79
N LEU A 125 1.48 6.96 -9.24
CA LEU A 125 0.73 6.92 -7.97
C LEU A 125 1.56 7.44 -6.79
N VAL A 126 2.82 7.00 -6.66
CA VAL A 126 3.72 7.46 -5.60
C VAL A 126 3.93 8.97 -5.67
N GLN A 127 4.02 9.54 -6.87
CA GLN A 127 4.12 10.99 -7.10
C GLN A 127 2.81 11.71 -6.80
N PHE A 128 1.67 11.15 -7.22
CA PHE A 128 0.34 11.70 -6.94
C PHE A 128 0.10 11.82 -5.43
N PHE A 129 0.44 10.77 -4.67
CA PHE A 129 0.35 10.80 -3.20
C PHE A 129 1.48 11.57 -2.52
N LYS A 130 2.46 12.08 -3.28
CA LYS A 130 3.61 12.87 -2.79
C LYS A 130 4.39 12.16 -1.67
N TRP A 131 4.56 10.85 -1.79
CA TRP A 131 5.30 10.08 -0.81
C TRP A 131 6.79 10.46 -0.81
N LYS A 132 7.38 10.60 0.39
CA LYS A 132 8.82 10.88 0.57
C LYS A 132 9.62 9.65 0.97
N THR A 133 8.98 8.68 1.60
CA THR A 133 9.58 7.43 2.09
C THR A 133 8.68 6.28 1.69
N VAL A 134 9.25 5.26 1.04
CA VAL A 134 8.49 4.12 0.50
C VAL A 134 9.22 2.83 0.84
N THR A 135 8.48 1.85 1.33
CA THR A 135 8.97 0.48 1.49
C THR A 135 8.43 -0.38 0.37
N VAL A 136 9.32 -1.03 -0.38
CA VAL A 136 8.96 -2.04 -1.38
C VAL A 136 9.15 -3.42 -0.78
N VAL A 137 8.09 -4.20 -0.77
CA VAL A 137 8.06 -5.60 -0.34
C VAL A 137 7.81 -6.46 -1.58
N TYR A 138 8.74 -7.34 -1.91
CA TYR A 138 8.65 -8.20 -3.10
C TYR A 138 8.79 -9.68 -2.73
N ASP A 139 8.18 -10.53 -3.56
CA ASP A 139 8.13 -11.99 -3.38
C ASP A 139 9.45 -12.66 -3.80
N ASP A 140 9.80 -12.54 -5.09
CA ASP A 140 10.88 -13.30 -5.71
C ASP A 140 11.96 -12.39 -6.34
N SER A 141 13.09 -12.97 -6.72
CA SER A 141 14.18 -12.22 -7.35
C SER A 141 13.76 -11.52 -8.64
N THR A 142 12.71 -12.00 -9.32
CA THR A 142 12.17 -11.33 -10.50
C THR A 142 11.45 -10.01 -10.16
N GLY A 143 10.88 -9.87 -8.95
CA GLY A 143 10.25 -8.64 -8.48
C GLY A 143 11.16 -7.40 -8.57
N LEU A 144 12.47 -7.56 -8.34
CA LEU A 144 13.44 -6.47 -8.50
C LEU A 144 13.56 -5.99 -9.95
N ILE A 145 13.41 -6.89 -10.91
CA ILE A 145 13.42 -6.57 -12.34
C ILE A 145 12.10 -5.86 -12.71
N ARG A 146 10.97 -6.35 -12.19
CA ARG A 146 9.64 -5.77 -12.42
C ARG A 146 9.54 -4.33 -11.91
N LEU A 147 10.19 -4.05 -10.79
CA LEU A 147 10.18 -2.74 -10.13
C LEU A 147 11.43 -1.89 -10.42
N GLN A 148 12.20 -2.21 -11.46
CA GLN A 148 13.46 -1.55 -11.74
C GLN A 148 13.32 -0.02 -11.91
N GLU A 149 12.28 0.46 -12.58
CA GLU A 149 12.06 1.91 -12.76
C GLU A 149 11.74 2.62 -11.44
N LEU A 150 11.03 1.93 -10.54
CA LEU A 150 10.76 2.42 -9.18
C LEU A 150 12.05 2.45 -8.33
N ILE A 151 12.92 1.45 -8.48
CA ILE A 151 14.22 1.38 -7.78
C ILE A 151 15.17 2.48 -8.27
N LYS A 152 15.08 2.89 -9.54
CA LYS A 152 15.84 4.03 -10.10
C LYS A 152 15.25 5.38 -9.73
N ALA A 153 13.98 5.43 -9.29
CA ALA A 153 13.26 6.67 -9.01
C ALA A 153 13.96 7.60 -7.99
N PRO A 154 14.60 7.12 -6.90
CA PRO A 154 15.35 7.96 -5.96
C PRO A 154 16.46 8.82 -6.58
N SER A 155 16.98 8.43 -7.75
CA SER A 155 18.00 9.23 -8.46
C SER A 155 17.41 10.46 -9.16
N ARG A 156 16.11 10.43 -9.48
CA ARG A 156 15.39 11.50 -10.18
C ARG A 156 14.45 12.28 -9.25
N TYR A 157 13.98 11.63 -8.20
CA TYR A 157 13.01 12.16 -7.25
C TYR A 157 13.59 12.06 -5.84
N ASN A 158 13.36 13.05 -4.99
CA ASN A 158 13.81 13.06 -3.59
C ASN A 158 13.02 12.06 -2.72
N LEU A 159 13.15 10.77 -3.05
CA LEU A 159 12.41 9.63 -2.52
C LEU A 159 13.37 8.72 -1.77
N ARG A 160 13.05 8.35 -0.53
CA ARG A 160 13.80 7.34 0.22
C ARG A 160 13.14 5.98 0.06
N LEU A 161 13.88 5.03 -0.50
CA LEU A 161 13.38 3.67 -0.74
C LEU A 161 13.98 2.70 0.28
N LYS A 162 13.12 1.88 0.90
CA LYS A 162 13.51 0.68 1.65
C LYS A 162 13.08 -0.55 0.87
N ILE A 163 13.94 -1.54 0.81
CA ILE A 163 13.71 -2.77 0.03
C ILE A 163 13.66 -3.94 1.01
N ARG A 164 12.60 -4.73 0.93
CA ARG A 164 12.34 -5.88 1.79
C ARG A 164 11.88 -7.06 0.95
N GLN A 165 12.39 -8.25 1.24
CA GLN A 165 11.97 -9.48 0.58
C GLN A 165 11.05 -10.29 1.50
N LEU A 166 10.01 -10.89 0.93
CA LEU A 166 9.18 -11.88 1.62
C LEU A 166 9.97 -13.19 1.83
N PRO A 167 9.69 -13.95 2.89
CA PRO A 167 10.38 -15.22 3.11
C PRO A 167 10.06 -16.20 1.97
N ALA A 168 11.10 -16.70 1.28
CA ALA A 168 10.93 -17.63 0.17
C ALA A 168 10.44 -19.02 0.64
N ASP A 169 10.86 -19.43 1.84
CA ASP A 169 10.64 -20.79 2.36
C ASP A 169 9.34 -20.93 3.16
N THR A 170 8.75 -19.83 3.61
CA THR A 170 7.57 -19.83 4.46
C THR A 170 6.56 -18.77 4.04
N LYS A 171 5.27 -19.10 4.12
CA LYS A 171 4.19 -18.13 3.92
C LYS A 171 4.00 -17.18 5.11
N ASP A 172 4.90 -17.19 6.10
CA ASP A 172 4.80 -16.41 7.33
C ASP A 172 5.58 -15.09 7.23
N ALA A 173 4.89 -14.02 6.82
CA ALA A 173 5.43 -12.68 6.73
C ALA A 173 5.44 -11.93 8.08
N LYS A 174 4.91 -12.51 9.17
CA LYS A 174 4.84 -11.86 10.49
C LYS A 174 6.17 -11.31 11.01
N PRO A 175 7.32 -12.01 10.87
CA PRO A 175 8.60 -11.45 11.32
C PRO A 175 8.97 -10.16 10.59
N LEU A 176 8.74 -10.13 9.27
CA LEU A 176 8.99 -8.96 8.43
C LEU A 176 8.04 -7.81 8.79
N LEU A 177 6.75 -8.10 8.92
CA LEU A 177 5.73 -7.14 9.35
C LEU A 177 6.04 -6.56 10.73
N LYS A 178 6.58 -7.36 11.66
CA LYS A 178 7.02 -6.88 12.98
C LYS A 178 8.15 -5.87 12.86
N GLU A 179 9.10 -6.14 11.97
CA GLU A 179 10.22 -5.23 11.71
C GLU A 179 9.75 -3.93 11.05
N MET A 180 8.83 -4.02 10.10
CA MET A 180 8.20 -2.87 9.44
C MET A 180 7.42 -2.00 10.43
N LYS A 181 6.64 -2.63 11.32
CA LYS A 181 5.93 -1.95 12.40
C LYS A 181 6.90 -1.20 13.32
N ARG A 182 8.00 -1.85 13.73
CA ARG A 182 9.07 -1.22 14.52
C ARG A 182 9.77 -0.09 13.76
N GLY A 183 9.92 -0.25 12.45
CA GLY A 183 10.51 0.73 11.54
C GLY A 183 9.58 1.88 11.16
N LYS A 184 8.33 1.88 11.65
CA LYS A 184 7.28 2.87 11.35
C LYS A 184 7.07 3.08 9.85
N GLU A 185 6.93 1.97 9.14
CA GLU A 185 6.83 1.95 7.69
C GLU A 185 5.36 1.97 7.27
N PHE A 186 4.83 3.18 7.05
CA PHE A 186 3.41 3.40 6.77
C PHE A 186 3.04 3.34 5.28
N HIS A 187 3.97 3.69 4.40
CA HIS A 187 3.78 3.67 2.94
C HIS A 187 4.47 2.46 2.34
N VAL A 188 3.71 1.44 1.96
CA VAL A 188 4.24 0.15 1.52
C VAL A 188 3.68 -0.27 0.17
N ILE A 189 4.55 -0.75 -0.70
CA ILE A 189 4.21 -1.34 -1.99
C ILE A 189 4.45 -2.84 -1.90
N PHE A 190 3.41 -3.64 -2.15
CA PHE A 190 3.48 -5.09 -2.17
C PHE A 190 3.46 -5.62 -3.60
N ASP A 191 4.57 -6.24 -4.00
CA ASP A 191 4.70 -6.97 -5.27
C ASP A 191 4.81 -8.48 -5.03
N CYS A 192 3.64 -9.13 -5.04
CA CYS A 192 3.52 -10.56 -4.78
C CYS A 192 2.31 -11.16 -5.50
N SER A 193 2.23 -12.48 -5.52
CA SER A 193 1.06 -13.20 -6.05
C SER A 193 -0.23 -12.88 -5.27
N HIS A 194 -1.39 -13.09 -5.88
CA HIS A 194 -2.68 -12.87 -5.19
C HIS A 194 -2.83 -13.76 -3.94
N GLU A 195 -2.31 -14.99 -3.97
CA GLU A 195 -2.31 -15.90 -2.81
C GLU A 195 -1.49 -15.31 -1.65
N MET A 196 -0.30 -14.79 -1.96
CA MET A 196 0.57 -14.15 -0.97
C MET A 196 -0.03 -12.84 -0.45
N ALA A 197 -0.62 -12.04 -1.34
CA ALA A 197 -1.33 -10.81 -0.95
C ALA A 197 -2.46 -11.11 0.04
N ALA A 198 -3.28 -12.12 -0.21
CA ALA A 198 -4.32 -12.56 0.72
C ALA A 198 -3.74 -13.00 2.08
N GLY A 199 -2.63 -13.72 2.07
CA GLY A 199 -1.90 -14.11 3.28
C GLY A 199 -1.36 -12.90 4.07
N ILE A 200 -0.78 -11.92 3.37
CA ILE A 200 -0.27 -10.68 3.95
C ILE A 200 -1.39 -9.86 4.58
N LEU A 201 -2.53 -9.71 3.90
CA LEU A 201 -3.69 -8.98 4.45
C LEU A 201 -4.17 -9.60 5.77
N LYS A 202 -4.31 -10.93 5.84
CA LYS A 202 -4.69 -11.65 7.07
C LYS A 202 -3.67 -11.43 8.19
N GLN A 203 -2.37 -11.49 7.87
CA GLN A 203 -1.31 -11.33 8.86
C GLN A 203 -1.16 -9.87 9.33
N ALA A 204 -1.28 -8.91 8.42
CA ALA A 204 -1.26 -7.49 8.74
C ALA A 204 -2.43 -7.09 9.67
N LEU A 205 -3.62 -7.64 9.42
CA LEU A 205 -4.77 -7.47 10.32
C LEU A 205 -4.48 -8.04 11.72
N ALA A 206 -3.98 -9.29 11.79
CA ALA A 206 -3.63 -9.93 13.07
C ALA A 206 -2.53 -9.18 13.85
N MET A 207 -1.68 -8.42 13.15
CA MET A 207 -0.60 -7.63 13.75
C MET A 207 -1.00 -6.19 14.09
N GLY A 208 -2.26 -5.80 13.85
CA GLY A 208 -2.73 -4.44 14.04
C GLY A 208 -1.99 -3.45 13.14
N MET A 209 -1.72 -3.85 11.90
CA MET A 209 -1.16 -3.01 10.83
C MET A 209 -2.23 -2.64 9.78
N MET A 210 -3.50 -2.66 10.18
CA MET A 210 -4.64 -2.21 9.40
C MET A 210 -5.24 -1.00 10.14
N THR A 211 -4.65 0.17 9.92
CA THR A 211 -5.08 1.45 10.51
C THR A 211 -5.08 2.52 9.42
N GLU A 212 -5.73 3.64 9.68
CA GLU A 212 -5.82 4.83 8.82
C GLU A 212 -4.47 5.46 8.46
N TYR A 213 -3.44 5.16 9.25
CA TYR A 213 -2.08 5.61 9.03
C TYR A 213 -1.36 4.82 7.95
N TYR A 214 -1.76 3.56 7.72
CA TYR A 214 -1.15 2.74 6.69
C TYR A 214 -1.75 3.03 5.32
N HIS A 215 -0.87 3.09 4.33
CA HIS A 215 -1.26 3.17 2.92
C HIS A 215 -0.50 2.10 2.12
N TYR A 216 -1.26 1.13 1.63
CA TYR A 216 -0.77 0.00 0.86
C TYR A 216 -1.09 0.13 -0.63
N ILE A 217 -0.09 -0.09 -1.47
CA ILE A 217 -0.25 -0.28 -2.92
C ILE A 217 0.01 -1.75 -3.23
N PHE A 218 -0.97 -2.45 -3.80
CA PHE A 218 -0.78 -3.81 -4.32
C PHE A 218 -0.57 -3.76 -5.84
N THR A 219 0.53 -4.35 -6.32
CA THR A 219 0.85 -4.37 -7.76
C THR A 219 0.09 -5.45 -8.52
N THR A 220 -0.39 -6.48 -7.81
CA THR A 220 -1.19 -7.54 -8.44
C THR A 220 -2.47 -6.97 -9.05
N LEU A 221 -2.72 -7.35 -10.31
CA LEU A 221 -3.92 -6.94 -11.02
C LEU A 221 -5.19 -7.65 -10.51
N ASP A 222 -5.05 -8.66 -9.64
CA ASP A 222 -6.13 -9.48 -9.09
C ASP A 222 -6.65 -8.96 -7.73
N LEU A 223 -6.27 -7.76 -7.27
CA LEU A 223 -6.73 -7.22 -5.98
C LEU A 223 -8.27 -7.18 -5.89
N PHE A 224 -8.95 -6.90 -7.00
CA PHE A 224 -10.42 -6.86 -7.08
C PHE A 224 -11.10 -8.20 -6.83
N ALA A 225 -10.37 -9.31 -6.96
CA ALA A 225 -10.90 -10.64 -6.79
C ALA A 225 -10.66 -11.20 -5.37
N LEU A 226 -9.91 -10.49 -4.52
CA LEU A 226 -9.66 -10.90 -3.14
C LEU A 226 -10.84 -10.52 -2.23
N ASP A 227 -11.08 -11.33 -1.20
CA ASP A 227 -12.02 -10.96 -0.14
C ASP A 227 -11.42 -9.84 0.73
N VAL A 228 -11.89 -8.62 0.48
CA VAL A 228 -11.45 -7.41 1.18
C VAL A 228 -12.46 -6.92 2.23
N GLU A 229 -13.61 -7.59 2.36
CA GLU A 229 -14.66 -7.20 3.28
C GLU A 229 -14.18 -7.05 4.74
N PRO A 230 -13.34 -7.96 5.28
CA PRO A 230 -12.84 -7.84 6.65
C PRO A 230 -11.99 -6.59 6.92
N TYR A 231 -11.47 -5.94 5.88
CA TYR A 231 -10.53 -4.82 6.00
C TYR A 231 -11.17 -3.46 5.72
N ARG A 232 -12.41 -3.41 5.19
CA ARG A 232 -13.11 -2.16 4.79
C ARG A 232 -13.22 -1.14 5.91
N TYR A 233 -13.55 -1.60 7.12
CA TYR A 233 -13.79 -0.74 8.28
C TYR A 233 -12.53 -0.46 9.12
N SER A 234 -11.35 -0.84 8.64
CA SER A 234 -10.09 -0.61 9.35
C SER A 234 -9.50 0.79 9.12
N GLY A 235 -10.08 1.58 8.20
CA GLY A 235 -9.60 2.91 7.83
C GLY A 235 -8.36 2.92 6.93
N VAL A 236 -7.76 1.75 6.64
CA VAL A 236 -6.55 1.64 5.82
C VAL A 236 -6.75 2.15 4.40
N ASN A 237 -5.81 2.93 3.90
CA ASN A 237 -5.79 3.29 2.49
C ASN A 237 -5.19 2.14 1.70
N MET A 238 -5.99 1.44 0.91
CA MET A 238 -5.52 0.36 0.05
C MET A 238 -5.82 0.68 -1.39
N THR A 239 -4.78 0.70 -2.23
CA THR A 239 -4.88 0.95 -3.65
C THR A 239 -4.31 -0.22 -4.44
N GLY A 240 -4.85 -0.43 -5.64
CA GLY A 240 -4.35 -1.42 -6.58
C GLY A 240 -4.75 -1.08 -8.00
N PHE A 241 -4.40 -1.97 -8.92
CA PHE A 241 -4.68 -1.81 -10.33
C PHE A 241 -5.62 -2.89 -10.82
N ARG A 242 -6.42 -2.56 -11.83
CA ARG A 242 -7.29 -3.51 -12.53
C ARG A 242 -7.18 -3.26 -14.02
N ILE A 243 -6.96 -4.33 -14.80
CA ILE A 243 -6.92 -4.26 -16.26
C ILE A 243 -8.25 -4.68 -16.92
N LEU A 244 -9.12 -5.38 -16.18
CA LEU A 244 -10.42 -5.79 -16.70
C LEU A 244 -11.35 -4.58 -16.81
N ASN A 245 -11.97 -4.40 -17.99
CA ASN A 245 -12.96 -3.36 -18.22
C ASN A 245 -14.35 -3.81 -17.76
N THR A 246 -14.61 -3.76 -16.46
CA THR A 246 -15.89 -4.19 -15.86
C THR A 246 -17.04 -3.22 -16.14
N GLU A 247 -16.77 -2.04 -16.68
CA GLU A 247 -17.81 -1.06 -17.05
C GLU A 247 -18.51 -1.45 -18.36
N ASN A 248 -17.86 -2.28 -19.20
CA ASN A 248 -18.43 -2.75 -20.45
C ASN A 248 -19.43 -3.89 -20.20
N THR A 249 -20.68 -3.70 -20.64
CA THR A 249 -21.77 -4.68 -20.46
C THR A 249 -21.47 -6.04 -21.12
N GLN A 250 -20.72 -6.06 -22.24
CA GLN A 250 -20.31 -7.31 -22.88
C GLN A 250 -19.35 -8.10 -21.99
N VAL A 251 -18.37 -7.42 -21.42
CA VAL A 251 -17.36 -8.01 -20.52
C VAL A 251 -18.04 -8.57 -19.28
N SER A 252 -18.93 -7.81 -18.64
CA SER A 252 -19.70 -8.27 -17.47
C SER A 252 -20.53 -9.52 -17.79
N SER A 253 -21.18 -9.59 -18.95
CA SER A 253 -21.94 -10.78 -19.35
C SER A 253 -21.06 -12.03 -19.55
N ILE A 254 -19.80 -11.85 -19.98
CA ILE A 254 -18.84 -12.96 -20.15
C ILE A 254 -18.33 -13.41 -18.79
N ILE A 255 -18.04 -12.48 -17.89
CA ILE A 255 -17.62 -12.76 -16.51
C ILE A 255 -18.74 -13.51 -15.75
N GLU A 256 -20.00 -13.14 -15.94
CA GLU A 256 -21.14 -13.87 -15.35
C GLU A 256 -21.25 -15.31 -15.88
N LYS A 257 -21.11 -15.50 -17.20
CA LYS A 257 -21.09 -16.85 -17.81
C LYS A 257 -19.94 -17.69 -17.28
N TRP A 258 -18.76 -17.09 -17.16
CA TRP A 258 -17.59 -17.72 -16.56
C TRP A 258 -17.84 -18.13 -15.12
N SER A 259 -18.43 -17.24 -14.32
CA SER A 259 -18.77 -17.50 -12.92
C SER A 259 -19.71 -18.70 -12.77
N MET A 260 -20.74 -18.78 -13.62
CA MET A 260 -21.66 -19.93 -13.64
C MET A 260 -20.97 -21.26 -13.97
N GLU A 261 -20.01 -21.28 -14.90
CA GLU A 261 -19.24 -22.48 -15.21
C GLU A 261 -18.23 -22.81 -14.09
N ARG A 262 -17.68 -21.79 -13.41
CA ARG A 262 -16.71 -21.95 -12.32
C ARG A 262 -17.35 -22.45 -11.02
N LEU A 263 -18.59 -22.07 -10.74
CA LEU A 263 -19.37 -22.55 -9.57
C LEU A 263 -19.65 -24.06 -9.61
N GLN A 264 -19.46 -24.71 -10.77
CA GLN A 264 -19.55 -26.17 -10.90
C GLN A 264 -18.26 -26.89 -10.48
N ALA A 265 -17.15 -26.16 -10.31
CA ALA A 265 -15.88 -26.69 -9.83
C ALA A 265 -15.81 -26.64 -8.29
N PRO A 266 -15.09 -27.57 -7.63
CA PRO A 266 -14.95 -27.56 -6.18
C PRO A 266 -14.23 -26.28 -5.70
N PRO A 267 -14.72 -25.63 -4.62
CA PRO A 267 -14.14 -24.38 -4.10
C PRO A 267 -12.72 -24.60 -3.58
N LYS A 268 -11.85 -23.59 -3.74
CA LYS A 268 -10.47 -23.58 -3.21
C LYS A 268 -10.34 -22.51 -2.10
N PRO A 269 -10.68 -22.86 -0.84
CA PRO A 269 -10.75 -21.89 0.26
C PRO A 269 -9.41 -21.21 0.58
N ASP A 270 -8.28 -21.84 0.26
CA ASP A 270 -6.94 -21.32 0.58
C ASP A 270 -6.42 -20.26 -0.41
N SER A 271 -7.12 -20.01 -1.53
CA SER A 271 -6.68 -19.06 -2.56
C SER A 271 -6.88 -17.59 -2.18
N GLY A 272 -7.78 -17.31 -1.23
CA GLY A 272 -8.16 -15.95 -0.84
C GLY A 272 -8.99 -15.17 -1.87
N LEU A 273 -9.28 -15.79 -3.02
CA LEU A 273 -10.15 -15.23 -4.05
C LEU A 273 -11.62 -15.47 -3.71
N LEU A 274 -12.48 -14.51 -4.08
CA LEU A 274 -13.92 -14.68 -4.07
C LEU A 274 -14.34 -15.72 -5.12
N ASP A 275 -15.28 -16.60 -4.75
CA ASP A 275 -15.74 -17.67 -5.63
C ASP A 275 -16.40 -17.12 -6.90
N GLY A 276 -16.12 -17.76 -8.04
CA GLY A 276 -16.71 -17.41 -9.34
C GLY A 276 -16.04 -16.25 -10.09
N PHE A 277 -15.12 -15.49 -9.48
CA PHE A 277 -14.44 -14.39 -10.17
C PHE A 277 -13.49 -14.88 -11.27
N MET A 278 -13.32 -14.08 -12.32
CA MET A 278 -12.31 -14.34 -13.37
C MET A 278 -11.00 -13.68 -12.96
N THR A 279 -9.91 -14.45 -12.87
CA THR A 279 -8.57 -13.91 -12.63
C THR A 279 -8.04 -13.22 -13.89
N THR A 280 -7.07 -12.33 -13.73
CA THR A 280 -6.43 -11.63 -14.84
C THR A 280 -5.73 -12.58 -15.81
N ASP A 281 -5.07 -13.62 -15.30
CA ASP A 281 -4.48 -14.68 -16.13
C ASP A 281 -5.53 -15.40 -17.00
N ALA A 282 -6.72 -15.66 -16.43
CA ALA A 282 -7.84 -16.27 -17.17
C ALA A 282 -8.39 -15.32 -18.25
N ALA A 283 -8.54 -14.04 -17.93
CA ALA A 283 -8.97 -13.02 -18.87
C ALA A 283 -7.95 -12.84 -20.03
N LEU A 284 -6.66 -12.81 -19.72
CA LEU A 284 -5.58 -12.75 -20.71
C LEU A 284 -5.56 -13.99 -21.62
N MET A 285 -5.81 -15.18 -21.07
CA MET A 285 -5.93 -16.41 -21.86
C MET A 285 -7.14 -16.38 -22.78
N TYR A 286 -8.29 -15.89 -22.29
CA TYR A 286 -9.49 -15.70 -23.09
C TYR A 286 -9.22 -14.75 -24.27
N ASP A 287 -8.61 -13.61 -24.00
CA ASP A 287 -8.22 -12.63 -25.01
C ASP A 287 -7.19 -13.18 -25.99
N ALA A 288 -6.23 -13.98 -25.52
CA ALA A 288 -5.20 -14.61 -26.35
C ALA A 288 -5.82 -15.52 -27.43
N VAL A 289 -6.83 -16.32 -27.06
CA VAL A 289 -7.54 -17.18 -28.02
C VAL A 289 -8.30 -16.35 -29.06
N HIS A 290 -8.90 -15.23 -28.65
CA HIS A 290 -9.61 -14.32 -29.58
C HIS A 290 -8.65 -13.66 -30.56
N VAL A 291 -7.50 -13.16 -30.10
CA VAL A 291 -6.45 -12.58 -30.94
C VAL A 291 -5.99 -13.57 -32.01
N VAL A 292 -5.72 -14.82 -31.64
CA VAL A 292 -5.34 -15.87 -32.61
C VAL A 292 -6.49 -16.16 -33.57
N SER A 293 -7.74 -16.15 -33.09
CA SER A 293 -8.92 -16.41 -33.93
C SER A 293 -9.15 -15.31 -34.97
N VAL A 294 -8.90 -14.04 -34.63
CA VAL A 294 -8.91 -12.90 -35.57
C VAL A 294 -7.83 -13.09 -36.64
N ALA A 295 -6.63 -13.52 -36.26
CA ALA A 295 -5.57 -13.81 -37.23
C ALA A 295 -5.92 -14.99 -38.17
N VAL A 296 -6.59 -16.03 -37.66
CA VAL A 296 -7.10 -17.15 -38.48
C VAL A 296 -8.18 -16.68 -39.46
N GLN A 297 -9.09 -15.80 -39.02
CA GLN A 297 -10.13 -15.22 -39.87
C GLN A 297 -9.53 -14.48 -41.08
N GLN A 298 -8.42 -13.77 -40.88
CA GLN A 298 -7.70 -13.06 -41.93
C GLN A 298 -6.88 -13.98 -42.86
N PHE A 299 -6.76 -15.28 -42.53
CA PHE A 299 -5.99 -16.23 -43.32
C PHE A 299 -6.72 -17.57 -43.59
N PRO A 300 -7.81 -17.55 -44.37
CA PRO A 300 -8.69 -18.72 -44.56
C PRO A 300 -8.06 -19.88 -45.36
N GLN A 301 -7.02 -19.63 -46.17
CA GLN A 301 -6.32 -20.66 -46.96
C GLN A 301 -5.11 -21.29 -46.23
N MET A 302 -4.99 -21.06 -44.92
CA MET A 302 -3.89 -21.57 -44.13
C MET A 302 -3.99 -23.09 -43.91
N THR A 303 -2.92 -23.82 -44.23
CA THR A 303 -2.83 -25.26 -43.91
C THR A 303 -1.87 -25.49 -42.76
N VAL A 304 -2.34 -26.17 -41.72
CA VAL A 304 -1.50 -26.65 -40.62
C VAL A 304 -0.78 -27.91 -41.08
N SER A 305 0.52 -28.03 -40.76
CA SER A 305 1.34 -29.19 -41.12
C SER A 305 1.84 -29.89 -39.86
N SER A 306 1.92 -31.21 -39.91
CA SER A 306 2.66 -31.99 -38.90
C SER A 306 4.15 -31.68 -39.03
N LEU A 307 4.76 -31.25 -37.92
CA LEU A 307 6.17 -30.91 -37.82
C LEU A 307 6.87 -31.89 -36.88
N GLN A 308 8.13 -32.21 -37.18
CA GLN A 308 8.94 -33.10 -36.36
C GLN A 308 10.06 -32.28 -35.74
N CYS A 309 10.15 -32.20 -34.41
CA CYS A 309 11.18 -31.40 -33.73
C CYS A 309 12.61 -31.80 -34.10
N ASN A 310 12.84 -33.07 -34.41
CA ASN A 310 14.16 -33.56 -34.84
C ASN A 310 14.54 -33.08 -36.25
N ARG A 311 13.59 -32.53 -37.01
CA ARG A 311 13.82 -31.97 -38.34
C ARG A 311 13.67 -30.46 -38.28
N HIS A 312 14.73 -29.73 -38.59
CA HIS A 312 14.74 -28.26 -38.62
C HIS A 312 13.99 -27.67 -39.83
N LYS A 313 12.80 -28.17 -40.14
CA LYS A 313 11.97 -27.68 -41.25
C LYS A 313 10.87 -26.78 -40.67
N PRO A 314 10.96 -25.45 -40.85
CA PRO A 314 9.96 -24.54 -40.34
C PRO A 314 8.65 -24.64 -41.14
N TRP A 315 7.55 -24.25 -40.50
CA TRP A 315 6.25 -24.19 -41.14
C TRP A 315 6.19 -23.05 -42.16
N ARG A 316 5.84 -23.40 -43.40
CA ARG A 316 5.84 -22.47 -44.56
C ARG A 316 5.06 -21.18 -44.30
N PHE A 317 3.94 -21.28 -43.59
CA PHE A 317 3.04 -20.16 -43.35
C PHE A 317 3.27 -19.45 -42.01
N GLY A 318 4.22 -19.93 -41.22
CA GLY A 318 4.49 -19.44 -39.87
C GLY A 318 4.80 -17.95 -39.81
N THR A 319 5.70 -17.46 -40.67
CA THR A 319 6.10 -16.05 -40.70
C THR A 319 4.92 -15.13 -41.00
N ARG A 320 4.12 -15.47 -42.01
CA ARG A 320 2.92 -14.71 -42.39
C ARG A 320 1.88 -14.74 -41.27
N PHE A 321 1.60 -15.91 -40.71
CA PHE A 321 0.63 -16.06 -39.63
C PHE A 321 1.06 -15.29 -38.37
N MET A 322 2.36 -15.30 -38.05
CA MET A 322 2.90 -14.50 -36.96
C MET A 322 2.76 -12.99 -37.19
N SER A 323 2.97 -12.52 -38.43
CA SER A 323 2.74 -11.11 -38.79
C SER A 323 1.28 -10.72 -38.56
N LEU A 324 0.33 -11.58 -38.94
CA LEU A 324 -1.10 -11.35 -38.73
C LEU A 324 -1.47 -11.32 -37.25
N ILE A 325 -0.85 -12.15 -36.42
CA ILE A 325 -1.05 -12.10 -34.95
C ILE A 325 -0.54 -10.76 -34.39
N LYS A 326 0.64 -10.29 -34.82
CA LYS A 326 1.19 -8.99 -34.37
C LYS A 326 0.40 -7.79 -34.90
N GLU A 327 -0.31 -7.93 -36.01
CA GLU A 327 -1.19 -6.91 -36.61
C GLU A 327 -2.65 -7.05 -36.18
N ALA A 328 -2.98 -8.06 -35.38
CA ALA A 328 -4.34 -8.26 -34.89
C ALA A 328 -4.74 -7.12 -33.94
N HIS A 329 -5.91 -6.56 -34.19
CA HIS A 329 -6.54 -5.58 -33.32
C HIS A 329 -7.78 -6.23 -32.73
N TRP A 330 -7.85 -6.29 -31.41
CA TRP A 330 -8.98 -6.86 -30.68
C TRP A 330 -9.26 -6.03 -29.43
N GLU A 331 -10.54 -5.80 -29.16
CA GLU A 331 -11.01 -5.23 -27.91
C GLU A 331 -11.58 -6.36 -27.06
N GLY A 332 -10.76 -6.81 -26.10
CA GLY A 332 -11.03 -7.97 -25.26
C GLY A 332 -11.56 -7.60 -23.88
N LEU A 333 -11.54 -8.58 -22.98
CA LEU A 333 -11.90 -8.38 -21.57
C LEU A 333 -10.94 -7.41 -20.88
N THR A 334 -9.68 -7.39 -21.30
CA THR A 334 -8.63 -6.49 -20.81
C THR A 334 -8.51 -5.19 -21.62
N GLY A 335 -9.54 -4.83 -22.38
CA GLY A 335 -9.57 -3.61 -23.20
C GLY A 335 -8.85 -3.76 -24.54
N ARG A 336 -8.24 -2.67 -25.02
CA ARG A 336 -7.55 -2.62 -26.31
C ARG A 336 -6.26 -3.45 -26.27
N ILE A 337 -6.08 -4.34 -27.25
CA ILE A 337 -4.89 -5.18 -27.38
C ILE A 337 -4.17 -4.82 -28.67
N THR A 338 -2.98 -4.23 -28.54
CA THR A 338 -2.08 -4.01 -29.66
C THR A 338 -0.67 -4.45 -29.29
N PHE A 339 0.04 -5.02 -30.27
CA PHE A 339 1.40 -5.49 -30.11
C PHE A 339 2.37 -4.57 -30.83
N ASN A 340 3.54 -4.37 -30.25
CA ASN A 340 4.63 -3.76 -30.97
C ASN A 340 5.14 -4.76 -32.03
N LYS A 341 5.17 -4.32 -33.28
CA LYS A 341 5.52 -5.14 -34.45
C LYS A 341 6.92 -5.75 -34.37
N THR A 342 7.87 -5.10 -33.68
CA THR A 342 9.25 -5.59 -33.59
C THR A 342 9.41 -6.69 -32.55
N ASN A 343 8.95 -6.46 -31.32
CA ASN A 343 9.18 -7.37 -30.18
C ASN A 343 7.98 -8.25 -29.82
N GLY A 344 6.78 -8.04 -30.40
CA GLY A 344 5.59 -8.82 -30.07
C GLY A 344 5.05 -8.62 -28.66
N LEU A 345 5.46 -7.55 -27.97
CA LEU A 345 4.98 -7.21 -26.63
C LEU A 345 3.76 -6.29 -26.71
N ARG A 346 2.83 -6.44 -25.77
CA ARG A 346 1.70 -5.53 -25.61
C ARG A 346 2.17 -4.18 -25.06
N THR A 347 2.01 -3.12 -25.83
CA THR A 347 2.48 -1.77 -25.45
C THR A 347 1.37 -0.79 -25.11
N ASP A 348 0.17 -1.00 -25.66
CA ASP A 348 -1.01 -0.16 -25.40
C ASP A 348 -2.02 -0.95 -24.56
N PHE A 349 -2.42 -0.36 -23.44
CA PHE A 349 -3.41 -0.90 -22.51
C PHE A 349 -3.82 0.20 -21.54
N ASP A 350 -5.06 0.13 -21.06
CA ASP A 350 -5.57 1.01 -20.02
C ASP A 350 -5.55 0.26 -18.68
N LEU A 351 -5.20 0.95 -17.59
CA LEU A 351 -5.33 0.45 -16.23
C LEU A 351 -6.34 1.30 -15.46
N ASP A 352 -7.28 0.64 -14.80
CA ASP A 352 -8.08 1.27 -13.76
C ASP A 352 -7.28 1.29 -12.46
N VAL A 353 -7.28 2.43 -11.78
CA VAL A 353 -6.81 2.54 -10.40
C VAL A 353 -8.01 2.32 -9.48
N ILE A 354 -7.92 1.29 -8.64
CA ILE A 354 -8.96 0.96 -7.67
C ILE A 354 -8.47 1.25 -6.25
N SER A 355 -9.38 1.74 -5.40
CA SER A 355 -9.12 2.03 -3.99
C SER A 355 -10.18 1.38 -3.12
N LEU A 356 -9.78 0.88 -1.95
CA LEU A 356 -10.70 0.45 -0.92
C LEU A 356 -11.40 1.65 -0.28
N LYS A 357 -12.72 1.57 -0.20
CA LYS A 357 -13.63 2.46 0.53
C LYS A 357 -14.50 1.61 1.44
N GLU A 358 -15.27 2.26 2.32
CA GLU A 358 -16.19 1.55 3.23
C GLU A 358 -17.27 0.76 2.47
N GLU A 359 -17.72 1.27 1.32
CA GLU A 359 -18.66 0.60 0.43
C GLU A 359 -18.05 -0.59 -0.34
N GLY A 360 -16.71 -0.60 -0.52
CA GLY A 360 -16.01 -1.64 -1.26
C GLY A 360 -14.84 -1.11 -2.09
N LEU A 361 -14.39 -1.90 -3.06
CA LEU A 361 -13.37 -1.46 -4.02
C LEU A 361 -14.02 -0.63 -5.13
N GLU A 362 -13.60 0.62 -5.24
CA GLU A 362 -14.11 1.57 -6.21
C GLU A 362 -13.00 2.04 -7.15
N LYS A 363 -13.36 2.33 -8.40
CA LYS A 363 -12.44 2.95 -9.37
C LYS A 363 -12.28 4.43 -9.05
N VAL A 364 -11.04 4.85 -8.81
CA VAL A 364 -10.66 6.23 -8.43
C VAL A 364 -9.80 6.94 -9.48
N GLY A 365 -9.48 6.26 -10.59
CA GLY A 365 -8.72 6.84 -11.68
C GLY A 365 -8.48 5.86 -12.80
N THR A 366 -7.87 6.38 -13.86
CA THR A 366 -7.37 5.61 -15.01
C THR A 366 -5.92 5.96 -15.25
N TRP A 367 -5.16 5.03 -15.82
CA TRP A 367 -3.79 5.23 -16.23
C TRP A 367 -3.58 4.62 -17.61
N ASP A 368 -2.90 5.34 -18.48
CA ASP A 368 -2.45 4.82 -19.77
C ASP A 368 -0.99 5.23 -20.04
N PRO A 369 -0.23 4.45 -20.85
CA PRO A 369 1.18 4.72 -21.09
C PRO A 369 1.51 6.08 -21.74
N LEU A 370 0.54 6.74 -22.40
CA LEU A 370 0.74 7.98 -23.15
C LEU A 370 0.37 9.22 -22.33
N SER A 371 -0.78 9.18 -21.66
CA SER A 371 -1.33 10.30 -20.88
C SER A 371 -0.94 10.25 -19.41
N GLY A 372 -0.50 9.09 -18.91
CA GLY A 372 -0.15 8.86 -17.51
C GLY A 372 -1.38 8.73 -16.61
N LEU A 373 -1.21 9.07 -15.33
CA LEU A 373 -2.26 8.96 -14.33
C LEU A 373 -3.31 10.07 -14.45
N ASN A 374 -4.56 9.68 -14.61
CA ASN A 374 -5.72 10.56 -14.53
C ASN A 374 -6.65 10.08 -13.40
N MET A 375 -6.57 10.75 -12.24
CA MET A 375 -7.44 10.46 -11.11
C MET A 375 -8.81 11.14 -11.32
N THR A 376 -9.90 10.38 -11.16
CA THR A 376 -11.23 10.98 -11.22
C THR A 376 -11.36 12.01 -10.11
N GLU A 377 -11.84 13.19 -10.49
CA GLU A 377 -11.70 14.45 -9.76
C GLU A 377 -12.56 14.55 -8.50
N ASN A 378 -12.86 13.43 -7.84
CA ASN A 378 -13.39 13.41 -6.47
C ASN A 378 -12.28 13.60 -5.42
N GLN A 379 -11.01 13.70 -5.82
CA GLN A 379 -9.87 13.97 -4.93
C GLN A 379 -9.05 15.23 -5.25
N LYS A 380 -9.35 15.99 -6.31
CA LYS A 380 -8.82 17.36 -6.41
C LYS A 380 -9.70 18.28 -5.57
N GLY A 381 -9.21 18.55 -4.37
CA GLY A 381 -9.28 19.87 -3.77
C GLY A 381 -10.48 20.74 -4.13
N LYS A 382 -11.65 20.49 -3.52
CA LYS A 382 -12.09 21.58 -2.65
C LYS A 382 -10.98 21.68 -1.60
N PRO A 383 -10.32 22.84 -1.40
CA PRO A 383 -9.67 23.00 -0.11
C PRO A 383 -10.80 22.70 0.86
N ALA A 384 -10.72 21.58 1.57
CA ALA A 384 -11.64 21.39 2.66
C ALA A 384 -11.39 22.64 3.48
N ASN A 385 -12.37 23.55 3.52
CA ASN A 385 -12.51 24.41 4.67
C ASN A 385 -12.31 23.43 5.82
N ILE A 386 -11.28 23.64 6.64
CA ILE A 386 -10.73 22.64 7.57
C ILE A 386 -11.85 22.02 8.46
N THR A 387 -12.98 22.73 8.56
CA THR A 387 -14.28 22.33 9.06
C THR A 387 -14.91 21.06 8.43
N ASP A 388 -14.83 20.82 7.11
CA ASP A 388 -15.45 19.64 6.47
C ASP A 388 -14.56 18.38 6.55
N SER A 389 -13.25 18.54 6.81
CA SER A 389 -12.31 17.40 6.88
C SER A 389 -12.34 16.66 8.23
N LEU A 390 -12.86 17.33 9.26
CA LEU A 390 -12.89 16.83 10.64
C LEU A 390 -14.31 16.47 11.09
N SER A 391 -15.34 16.93 10.36
CA SER A 391 -16.73 16.57 10.63
C SER A 391 -16.92 15.05 10.58
N ASN A 392 -17.50 14.48 11.64
CA ASN A 392 -17.75 13.04 11.85
C ASN A 392 -16.51 12.14 12.06
N ARG A 393 -15.33 12.70 12.35
CA ARG A 393 -14.19 11.90 12.83
C ARG A 393 -14.14 11.90 14.35
N SER A 394 -13.78 10.76 14.95
CA SER A 394 -13.53 10.66 16.39
C SER A 394 -12.04 10.67 16.66
N LEU A 395 -11.51 11.76 17.20
CA LEU A 395 -10.08 11.91 17.51
C LEU A 395 -9.74 11.36 18.90
N ILE A 396 -8.70 10.53 18.99
CA ILE A 396 -8.13 10.08 20.27
C ILE A 396 -7.23 11.20 20.79
N VAL A 397 -7.65 11.82 21.88
CA VAL A 397 -6.91 12.91 22.53
C VAL A 397 -6.17 12.39 23.75
N THR A 398 -4.84 12.39 23.68
CA THR A 398 -4.00 12.11 24.85
C THR A 398 -3.81 13.36 25.71
N THR A 399 -3.88 13.20 27.02
CA THR A 399 -3.66 14.28 28.00
C THR A 399 -3.01 13.74 29.28
N ILE A 400 -2.64 14.66 30.16
CA ILE A 400 -2.08 14.44 31.49
C ILE A 400 -2.91 15.19 32.53
N LEU A 401 -3.02 14.65 33.74
CA LEU A 401 -3.65 15.34 34.87
C LEU A 401 -2.73 16.44 35.39
N GLU A 402 -3.17 17.69 35.28
CA GLU A 402 -2.42 18.88 35.71
C GLU A 402 -3.40 20.00 36.04
N GLU A 403 -3.40 20.50 37.28
CA GLU A 403 -4.26 21.62 37.67
C GLU A 403 -3.71 22.95 37.14
N PRO A 404 -4.53 23.89 36.61
CA PRO A 404 -5.98 23.84 36.41
C PRO A 404 -6.39 23.41 34.98
N TYR A 405 -5.50 22.72 34.25
CA TYR A 405 -5.69 22.39 32.83
C TYR A 405 -6.61 21.17 32.64
N VAL A 406 -6.33 20.07 33.33
CA VAL A 406 -7.12 18.83 33.29
C VAL A 406 -7.15 18.23 34.69
N MET A 407 -8.35 18.11 35.23
CA MET A 407 -8.66 17.68 36.58
C MET A 407 -9.79 16.66 36.54
N PHE A 408 -9.92 15.83 37.57
CA PHE A 408 -11.11 15.00 37.71
C PHE A 408 -12.30 15.85 38.11
N LYS A 409 -13.40 15.69 37.38
CA LYS A 409 -14.65 16.38 37.67
C LYS A 409 -15.26 15.85 38.96
N LYS A 410 -15.49 16.75 39.93
CA LYS A 410 -16.18 16.41 41.18
C LYS A 410 -17.66 16.17 40.90
N SER A 411 -18.11 14.93 41.11
CA SER A 411 -19.51 14.52 40.90
C SER A 411 -19.87 13.41 41.86
N ASP A 412 -21.07 13.48 42.42
CA ASP A 412 -21.62 12.42 43.28
C ASP A 412 -22.02 11.17 42.48
N LYS A 413 -22.12 11.29 41.15
CA LYS A 413 -22.42 10.18 40.23
C LYS A 413 -21.14 9.71 39.53
N PRO A 414 -20.99 8.38 39.29
CA PRO A 414 -19.88 7.87 38.50
C PRO A 414 -19.98 8.38 37.06
N LEU A 415 -18.95 9.09 36.63
CA LEU A 415 -18.83 9.64 35.27
C LEU A 415 -18.00 8.68 34.41
N TYR A 416 -18.33 8.58 33.12
CA TYR A 416 -17.66 7.71 32.15
C TYR A 416 -17.22 8.51 30.92
N GLY A 417 -16.20 8.02 30.22
CA GLY A 417 -15.71 8.66 28.99
C GLY A 417 -15.12 10.05 29.23
N ASN A 418 -15.52 11.01 28.39
CA ASN A 418 -14.99 12.38 28.39
C ASN A 418 -15.44 13.20 29.59
N ASP A 419 -16.63 12.92 30.13
CA ASP A 419 -17.25 13.72 31.20
C ASP A 419 -16.52 13.61 32.54
N ARG A 420 -15.59 12.65 32.66
CA ARG A 420 -14.75 12.42 33.84
C ARG A 420 -13.81 13.59 34.15
N PHE A 421 -13.52 14.43 33.17
CA PHE A 421 -12.52 15.48 33.28
C PHE A 421 -13.14 16.87 33.19
N GLU A 422 -12.54 17.81 33.90
CA GLU A 422 -12.83 19.25 33.84
C GLU A 422 -11.53 20.06 33.83
N GLY A 423 -11.59 21.32 33.41
CA GLY A 423 -10.42 22.21 33.39
C GLY A 423 -10.26 22.95 32.07
N TYR A 424 -9.29 23.87 32.03
CA TYR A 424 -9.08 24.79 30.91
C TYR A 424 -8.89 24.08 29.56
N CYS A 425 -8.10 23.01 29.52
CA CYS A 425 -7.84 22.25 28.30
C CYS A 425 -9.07 21.45 27.83
N ILE A 426 -9.91 21.01 28.77
CA ILE A 426 -11.15 20.27 28.46
C ILE A 426 -12.18 21.20 27.82
N ASP A 427 -12.34 22.40 28.38
CA ASP A 427 -13.24 23.41 27.83
C ASP A 427 -12.75 23.91 26.46
N LEU A 428 -11.45 24.14 26.30
CA LEU A 428 -10.85 24.47 25.01
C LEU A 428 -11.11 23.38 23.96
N LEU A 429 -10.92 22.11 24.31
CA LEU A 429 -11.18 20.98 23.40
C LEU A 429 -12.65 20.89 23.00
N ARG A 430 -13.57 21.15 23.94
CA ARG A 430 -15.02 21.19 23.68
C ARG A 430 -15.37 22.30 22.68
N GLU A 431 -14.82 23.50 22.85
CA GLU A 431 -15.03 24.61 21.92
C GLU A 431 -14.45 24.31 20.53
N LEU A 432 -13.25 23.74 20.46
CA LEU A 432 -12.64 23.32 19.20
C LEU A 432 -13.49 22.27 18.47
N SER A 433 -13.97 21.27 19.20
CA SER A 433 -14.87 20.23 18.69
C SER A 433 -16.18 20.81 18.16
N THR A 434 -16.74 21.81 18.86
CA THR A 434 -17.99 22.47 18.44
C THR A 434 -17.80 23.32 17.18
N ILE A 435 -16.67 24.02 17.05
CA ILE A 435 -16.37 24.87 15.89
C ILE A 435 -15.99 24.03 14.65
N LEU A 436 -15.22 22.97 14.85
CA LEU A 436 -14.65 22.15 13.77
C LEU A 436 -15.46 20.88 13.47
N GLY A 437 -16.44 20.52 14.30
CA GLY A 437 -17.38 19.42 14.08
C GLY A 437 -16.83 18.00 14.30
N PHE A 438 -15.66 17.84 14.94
CA PHE A 438 -15.11 16.51 15.26
C PHE A 438 -15.63 15.99 16.60
N SER A 439 -15.79 14.67 16.71
CA SER A 439 -15.95 13.97 17.99
C SER A 439 -14.57 13.63 18.56
N TYR A 440 -14.46 13.41 19.87
CA TYR A 440 -13.18 13.07 20.49
C TYR A 440 -13.35 12.09 21.65
N GLU A 441 -12.28 11.38 21.99
CA GLU A 441 -12.16 10.52 23.16
C GLU A 441 -10.93 10.93 23.98
N ILE A 442 -11.12 11.32 25.24
CA ILE A 442 -10.02 11.70 26.13
C ILE A 442 -9.41 10.45 26.77
N ARG A 443 -8.10 10.28 26.57
CA ARG A 443 -7.27 9.26 27.22
C ARG A 443 -6.16 9.91 28.02
N LEU A 444 -5.91 9.35 29.21
CA LEU A 444 -4.72 9.72 29.99
C LEU A 444 -3.52 8.98 29.42
N VAL A 445 -2.40 9.69 29.29
CA VAL A 445 -1.11 9.10 28.92
C VAL A 445 -0.73 7.99 29.91
N GLU A 446 -0.32 6.83 29.39
CA GLU A 446 -0.13 5.63 30.23
C GLU A 446 1.00 5.77 31.25
N ASP A 447 2.08 6.45 30.89
CA ASP A 447 3.28 6.60 31.74
C ASP A 447 3.28 7.88 32.59
N GLY A 448 2.24 8.72 32.47
CA GLY A 448 2.13 9.99 33.19
C GLY A 448 3.16 11.05 32.78
N LYS A 449 3.80 10.95 31.60
CA LYS A 449 4.86 11.87 31.17
C LYS A 449 4.45 12.70 29.95
N TYR A 450 4.97 13.93 29.88
CA TYR A 450 4.83 14.79 28.69
C TYR A 450 5.52 14.21 27.47
N GLY A 451 6.71 13.64 27.68
CA GLY A 451 7.55 13.08 26.63
C GLY A 451 8.93 13.74 26.59
N ALA A 452 9.93 12.90 26.79
CA ALA A 452 11.35 13.21 26.71
C ALA A 452 12.06 12.09 25.94
N GLN A 453 13.18 12.44 25.32
CA GLN A 453 14.05 11.47 24.67
C GLN A 453 14.93 10.81 25.74
N GLU A 454 15.00 9.49 25.74
CA GLU A 454 15.85 8.73 26.65
C GLU A 454 17.28 8.66 26.09
N ASP A 455 18.26 9.09 26.87
CA ASP A 455 19.64 9.32 26.39
C ASP A 455 20.34 8.06 25.89
N ALA A 456 20.00 6.89 26.45
CA ALA A 456 20.64 5.63 26.09
C ALA A 456 20.07 4.98 24.81
N SER A 457 18.77 5.13 24.56
CA SER A 457 18.05 4.45 23.48
C SER A 457 17.67 5.37 22.34
N GLY A 458 17.70 6.69 22.57
CA GLY A 458 17.19 7.70 21.66
C GLY A 458 15.66 7.64 21.47
N GLN A 459 14.95 6.81 22.23
CA GLN A 459 13.50 6.65 22.11
C GLN A 459 12.76 7.72 22.92
N TRP A 460 11.62 8.15 22.38
CA TRP A 460 10.69 9.03 23.09
C TRP A 460 9.77 8.23 24.01
N ASN A 461 9.34 8.85 25.11
CA ASN A 461 8.25 8.38 25.97
C ASN A 461 7.10 9.39 26.03
N GLY A 462 6.10 9.17 26.89
CA GLY A 462 5.01 10.11 27.16
C GLY A 462 4.08 10.37 25.99
N MET A 463 3.33 11.47 26.10
CA MET A 463 2.39 11.93 25.07
C MET A 463 3.09 12.13 23.71
N VAL A 464 4.33 12.64 23.71
CA VAL A 464 5.11 12.77 22.47
C VAL A 464 5.28 11.42 21.79
N ARG A 465 5.61 10.35 22.52
CA ARG A 465 5.73 9.01 21.94
C ARG A 465 4.41 8.49 21.39
N GLU A 466 3.31 8.72 22.10
CA GLU A 466 1.97 8.32 21.65
C GLU A 466 1.59 8.99 20.33
N LEU A 467 1.98 10.25 20.13
CA LEU A 467 1.80 10.95 18.85
C LEU A 467 2.69 10.39 17.73
N ILE A 468 3.99 10.15 17.98
CA ILE A 468 4.91 9.60 16.97
C ILE A 468 4.54 8.15 16.62
N ASP A 469 3.93 7.41 17.54
CA ASP A 469 3.44 6.04 17.32
C ASP A 469 2.01 6.03 16.76
N HIS A 470 1.37 7.19 16.60
CA HIS A 470 -0.01 7.31 16.14
C HIS A 470 -1.01 6.52 17.01
N LYS A 471 -0.71 6.43 18.31
CA LYS A 471 -1.60 5.87 19.33
C LYS A 471 -2.64 6.91 19.79
N ALA A 472 -2.29 8.19 19.66
CA ALA A 472 -3.18 9.33 19.85
C ALA A 472 -3.06 10.24 18.62
N ASP A 473 -4.17 10.87 18.25
CA ASP A 473 -4.25 11.75 17.07
C ASP A 473 -3.89 13.19 17.44
N LEU A 474 -4.17 13.58 18.68
CA LEU A 474 -3.93 14.91 19.22
C LEU A 474 -3.49 14.83 20.68
N ALA A 475 -2.58 15.71 21.09
CA ALA A 475 -2.25 15.92 22.49
C ALA A 475 -2.75 17.29 22.94
N VAL A 476 -3.67 17.33 23.90
CA VAL A 476 -4.19 18.59 24.48
C VAL A 476 -3.78 18.65 25.94
N ALA A 477 -2.66 19.32 26.20
CA ALA A 477 -2.04 19.44 27.51
C ALA A 477 -1.24 20.75 27.59
N PRO A 478 -0.79 21.18 28.78
CA PRO A 478 0.17 22.27 28.93
C PRO A 478 1.59 21.85 28.45
N LEU A 479 1.70 21.52 27.16
CA LEU A 479 2.92 20.99 26.54
C LEU A 479 3.77 22.15 25.99
N ALA A 480 4.92 22.38 26.60
CA ALA A 480 5.88 23.38 26.11
C ALA A 480 6.46 22.99 24.73
N ILE A 481 6.40 23.93 23.79
CA ILE A 481 7.02 23.83 22.46
C ILE A 481 8.54 23.97 22.62
N THR A 482 9.28 22.94 22.23
CA THR A 482 10.76 22.95 22.23
C THR A 482 11.29 22.46 20.89
N TYR A 483 12.46 22.94 20.49
CA TYR A 483 13.11 22.56 19.24
C TYR A 483 13.26 21.04 19.07
N VAL A 484 13.52 20.32 20.17
CA VAL A 484 13.72 18.86 20.13
C VAL A 484 12.39 18.13 19.87
N ARG A 485 11.26 18.63 20.40
CA ARG A 485 9.93 18.07 20.14
C ARG A 485 9.42 18.43 18.74
N GLU A 486 9.64 19.66 18.29
CA GLU A 486 9.23 20.12 16.96
C GLU A 486 9.88 19.31 15.81
N LYS A 487 11.02 18.69 16.06
CA LYS A 487 11.65 17.78 15.09
C LYS A 487 10.89 16.47 14.84
N VAL A 488 10.04 16.06 15.77
CA VAL A 488 9.39 14.74 15.76
C VAL A 488 7.87 14.81 15.72
N ILE A 489 7.29 15.93 16.15
CA ILE A 489 5.86 16.21 16.09
C ILE A 489 5.64 17.66 15.65
N ASP A 490 4.53 17.90 14.98
CA ASP A 490 4.12 19.24 14.58
C ASP A 490 3.36 19.94 15.72
N PHE A 491 3.53 21.26 15.82
CA PHE A 491 2.81 22.11 16.78
C PHE A 491 1.92 23.12 16.07
N SER A 492 0.80 23.45 16.72
CA SER A 492 0.02 24.63 16.37
C SER A 492 0.72 25.91 16.83
N LYS A 493 0.15 27.06 16.48
CA LYS A 493 0.59 28.33 17.08
C LYS A 493 0.35 28.29 18.59
N PRO A 494 1.28 28.79 19.41
CA PRO A 494 1.11 28.81 20.86
C PRO A 494 -0.13 29.62 21.22
N PHE A 495 -1.05 29.02 21.99
CA PHE A 495 -2.27 29.69 22.46
C PHE A 495 -2.07 30.40 23.81
N MET A 496 -1.00 30.07 24.54
CA MET A 496 -0.64 30.69 25.81
C MET A 496 0.88 30.86 25.87
N THR A 497 1.36 32.08 26.11
CA THR A 497 2.79 32.39 26.23
C THR A 497 3.15 32.48 27.71
N LEU A 498 3.92 31.51 28.20
CA LEU A 498 4.43 31.45 29.57
C LEU A 498 5.96 31.54 29.56
N GLY A 499 6.53 32.08 30.63
CA GLY A 499 7.96 32.12 30.88
C GLY A 499 8.34 31.40 32.17
N ILE A 500 9.64 31.18 32.38
CA ILE A 500 10.15 30.62 33.63
C ILE A 500 10.04 31.70 34.72
N SER A 501 9.35 31.38 35.81
CA SER A 501 9.20 32.25 36.98
C SER A 501 9.65 31.51 38.24
N ILE A 502 10.16 32.25 39.23
CA ILE A 502 10.60 31.70 40.51
C ILE A 502 9.51 31.99 41.54
N LEU A 503 8.89 30.94 42.07
CA LEU A 503 7.98 31.05 43.20
C LEU A 503 8.80 30.92 44.49
N TYR A 504 8.79 31.96 45.31
CA TYR A 504 9.38 31.92 46.66
C TYR A 504 8.30 32.21 47.70
N ARG A 505 8.42 31.58 48.87
CA ARG A 505 7.52 31.83 49.99
C ARG A 505 7.60 33.31 50.37
N LYS A 506 6.45 33.99 50.46
CA LYS A 506 6.41 35.38 50.94
C LYS A 506 7.15 35.46 52.29
N PRO A 507 8.22 36.27 52.42
CA PRO A 507 8.92 36.38 53.69
C PRO A 507 7.95 36.91 54.74
N ASN A 508 7.96 36.30 55.91
CA ASN A 508 7.18 36.81 57.04
C ASN A 508 7.75 38.18 57.40
N GLY A 509 6.92 39.23 57.32
CA GLY A 509 7.34 40.57 57.75
C GLY A 509 7.72 40.54 59.23
N THR A 510 8.95 40.90 59.56
CA THR A 510 9.35 41.15 60.94
C THR A 510 8.72 42.45 61.38
N ASN A 511 7.65 42.40 62.19
CA ASN A 511 7.08 43.58 62.81
C ASN A 511 8.17 44.23 63.69
N PRO A 512 8.47 45.53 63.54
CA PRO A 512 9.44 46.19 64.40
C PRO A 512 8.94 46.11 65.86
N GLY A 513 9.72 45.49 66.74
CA GLY A 513 9.41 45.43 68.17
C GLY A 513 9.39 46.83 68.79
N VAL A 514 8.85 46.96 70.01
CA VAL A 514 8.73 48.24 70.74
C VAL A 514 10.09 48.94 70.92
N PHE A 515 11.19 48.17 70.97
CA PHE A 515 12.56 48.67 71.08
C PHE A 515 13.27 48.86 69.73
N SER A 516 12.54 48.79 68.61
CA SER A 516 13.12 48.96 67.27
C SER A 516 13.78 50.34 67.06
N PHE A 517 13.38 51.36 67.83
CA PHE A 517 14.03 52.67 67.84
C PHE A 517 15.45 52.65 68.41
N LEU A 518 15.80 51.63 69.23
CA LEU A 518 17.15 51.48 69.80
C LEU A 518 18.10 50.77 68.83
N ASN A 519 17.58 50.06 67.82
CA ASN A 519 18.37 49.30 66.83
C ASN A 519 19.40 50.10 66.01
N PRO A 520 19.24 51.42 65.74
CA PRO A 520 20.23 52.16 64.97
C PRO A 520 21.60 52.28 65.67
N LEU A 521 21.66 52.09 66.99
CA LEU A 521 22.89 52.12 67.76
C LEU A 521 23.09 50.78 68.48
N SER A 522 24.34 50.34 68.64
CA SER A 522 24.60 49.15 69.43
C SER A 522 24.22 49.39 70.90
N PRO A 523 23.84 48.33 71.65
CA PRO A 523 23.59 48.43 73.08
C PRO A 523 24.75 49.08 73.86
N ASP A 524 25.98 48.83 73.42
CA ASP A 524 27.19 49.40 74.04
C ASP A 524 27.24 50.93 73.93
N ILE A 525 26.85 51.50 72.78
CA ILE A 525 26.81 52.96 72.58
C ILE A 525 25.75 53.59 73.49
N TRP A 526 24.59 52.96 73.64
CA TRP A 526 23.57 53.43 74.60
C TRP A 526 24.10 53.43 76.04
N MET A 527 24.85 52.40 76.43
CA MET A 527 25.52 52.35 77.75
C MET A 527 26.59 53.43 77.90
N TYR A 528 27.38 53.71 76.85
CA TYR A 528 28.36 54.80 76.87
C TYR A 528 27.71 56.18 76.95
N ILE A 529 26.58 56.42 76.29
CA ILE A 529 25.81 57.68 76.42
C ILE A 529 25.33 57.85 77.86
N LEU A 530 24.82 56.79 78.49
CA LEU A 530 24.40 56.81 79.90
C LEU A 530 25.57 57.12 80.84
N LEU A 531 26.71 56.43 80.64
CA LEU A 531 27.92 56.64 81.43
C LEU A 531 28.51 58.04 81.23
N ALA A 532 28.52 58.55 80.00
CA ALA A 532 28.96 59.91 79.69
C ALA A 532 28.05 60.96 80.34
N TYR A 533 26.74 60.75 80.32
CA TYR A 533 25.78 61.63 80.99
C TYR A 533 26.01 61.68 82.51
N LEU A 534 26.23 60.52 83.15
CA LEU A 534 26.58 60.44 84.57
C LEU A 534 27.93 61.11 84.86
N GLY A 535 28.93 60.88 84.01
CA GLY A 535 30.26 61.48 84.13
C GLY A 535 30.23 63.01 84.05
N VAL A 536 29.57 63.56 83.04
CA VAL A 536 29.39 65.01 82.88
C VAL A 536 28.61 65.61 84.05
N SER A 537 27.54 64.95 84.50
CA SER A 537 26.77 65.39 85.67
C SER A 537 27.62 65.42 86.94
N CYS A 538 28.50 64.43 87.13
CA CYS A 538 29.40 64.38 88.28
C CYS A 538 30.46 65.50 88.22
N VAL A 539 31.03 65.76 87.05
CA VAL A 539 31.98 66.89 86.83
C VAL A 539 31.29 68.23 87.10
N LEU A 540 30.09 68.45 86.57
CA LEU A 540 29.31 69.67 86.83
C LEU A 540 28.99 69.83 88.32
N PHE A 541 28.66 68.75 89.02
CA PHE A 541 28.43 68.77 90.47
C PHE A 541 29.69 69.13 91.27
N VAL A 542 30.86 68.66 90.85
CA VAL A 542 32.15 69.02 91.48
C VAL A 542 32.52 70.47 91.21
N ILE A 543 32.21 71.02 90.02
CA ILE A 543 32.47 72.43 89.67
C ILE A 543 31.52 73.39 90.42
N ALA A 544 30.29 72.97 90.69
CA ALA A 544 29.28 73.78 91.37
C ALA A 544 29.49 73.88 92.90
N ARG A 545 30.48 73.20 93.46
CA ARG A 545 30.80 73.13 94.89
C ARG A 545 32.18 73.68 95.15
#